data_AF-A0AAW5A8B5-F1
#
_entry.id   AF-A0AAW5A8B5-F1
#
_cell.length_a   1.000
_cell.length_b   1.000
_cell.length_c   1.000
_cell.angle_alpha   90.00
_cell.angle_beta   90.00
_cell.angle_gamma   90.00
#
_symmetry.space_group_name_H-M   'P 1'
#
loop_
_entity.id
_entity.type
_entity.pdbx_description
1 polymer ?
#
loop_
_entity_poly.entity_id
_entity_poly.type
_entity_poly.pdbx_seq_one_letter_code
_entity_poly.pdbx_strand_id
1 'polypeptide(L)' 'MANEPLPELVITGPINRVMELEGKRYALEFVRALGASIRREPIRTKAIADLTRYAVAHPSSVASGIKQVIDMLREA' A
#
# COMPACT_ATOMS: atom_id res chain seq x y z
N MET A 1 -16.08 -9.15 -11.90
CA MET A 1 -16.56 -8.49 -10.67
C MET A 1 -16.33 -7.01 -10.86
N ALA A 2 -17.37 -6.19 -10.70
CA ALA A 2 -17.26 -4.74 -10.91
C ALA A 2 -16.17 -4.17 -10.01
N ASN A 3 -15.33 -3.31 -10.58
CA ASN A 3 -14.18 -2.69 -9.92
C ASN A 3 -14.72 -1.67 -8.91
N GLU A 4 -15.07 -2.13 -7.70
CA GLU A 4 -15.45 -1.24 -6.61
C GLU A 4 -14.35 -0.19 -6.44
N PRO A 5 -14.69 1.11 -6.38
CA PRO A 5 -13.68 2.14 -6.23
C PRO A 5 -12.89 1.88 -4.96
N LEU A 6 -11.55 1.97 -5.06
CA LEU A 6 -10.71 1.79 -3.89
C LEU A 6 -11.06 2.86 -2.86
N PRO A 7 -11.12 2.51 -1.56
CA PRO A 7 -11.41 3.48 -0.53
C PRO A 7 -10.34 4.58 -0.54
N GLU A 8 -10.75 5.81 -0.23
CA GLU A 8 -9.82 6.92 -0.13
C GLU A 8 -8.89 6.71 1.06
N LEU A 9 -7.58 6.84 0.82
CA LEU A 9 -6.57 6.70 1.86
C LEU A 9 -6.29 8.06 2.50
N VAL A 10 -6.99 8.33 3.60
CA VAL A 10 -6.90 9.60 4.35
C VAL A 10 -5.78 9.51 5.38
N ILE A 11 -4.71 10.28 5.19
CA ILE A 11 -3.58 10.39 6.13
C ILE A 11 -3.67 11.73 6.87
N THR A 12 -3.92 11.67 8.17
CA THR A 12 -4.12 12.88 9.00
C THR A 12 -3.31 12.81 10.30
N GLY A 13 -3.06 14.00 10.88
CA GLY A 13 -2.35 14.16 12.14
C GLY A 13 -0.84 13.98 12.04
N PRO A 14 -0.12 14.05 13.18
CA PRO A 14 1.31 13.82 13.21
C PRO A 14 1.64 12.36 12.89
N ILE A 15 2.71 12.16 12.10
CA ILE A 15 3.19 10.83 11.72
C ILE A 15 4.27 10.37 12.71
N ASN A 16 4.01 9.25 13.39
CA ASN A 16 5.03 8.54 14.14
C ASN A 16 5.96 7.81 13.17
N ARG A 17 7.23 8.20 13.15
CA ARG A 17 8.22 7.67 12.20
C ARG A 17 8.48 6.17 12.35
N VAL A 18 8.40 5.62 13.56
CA VAL A 18 8.60 4.17 13.77
C VAL A 18 7.47 3.39 13.10
N MET A 19 6.24 3.76 13.38
CA MET A 19 5.05 3.11 12.78
C MET A 19 5.00 3.29 11.26
N GLU A 20 5.45 4.44 10.75
CA GLU A 20 5.56 4.66 9.31
C GLU A 20 6.59 3.72 8.67
N LEU A 21 7.76 3.57 9.28
CA LEU A 21 8.77 2.64 8.79
C LEU A 21 8.31 1.18 8.88
N GLU A 22 7.54 0.81 9.89
CA GLU A 22 6.91 -0.50 10.01
C GLU A 22 5.91 -0.75 8.88
N GLY A 23 4.99 0.20 8.62
CA GLY A 23 4.04 0.11 7.52
C GLY A 23 4.73 0.00 6.15
N LYS A 24 5.78 0.80 5.94
CA LYS A 24 6.59 0.74 4.71
C LYS A 24 7.31 -0.61 4.57
N ARG A 25 7.91 -1.12 5.65
CA ARG A 25 8.58 -2.42 5.67
C ARG A 25 7.60 -3.54 5.32
N TYR A 26 6.43 -3.56 5.95
CA TYR A 26 5.38 -4.53 5.65
C TYR A 26 5.00 -4.52 4.15
N ALA A 27 4.71 -3.34 3.60
CA ALA A 27 4.30 -3.22 2.20
C ALA A 27 5.42 -3.64 1.22
N LEU A 28 6.68 -3.33 1.54
CA LEU A 28 7.82 -3.79 0.75
C LEU A 28 7.98 -5.31 0.77
N GLU A 29 7.83 -5.95 1.93
CA GLU A 29 7.91 -7.42 2.05
C GLU A 29 6.74 -8.09 1.30
N PHE A 30 5.54 -7.53 1.37
CA PHE A 30 4.40 -7.97 0.57
C PHE A 30 4.70 -7.94 -0.94
N VAL A 31 5.25 -6.83 -1.44
CA VAL A 31 5.62 -6.70 -2.86
C VAL A 31 6.76 -7.65 -3.24
N ARG A 32 7.77 -7.81 -2.37
CA ARG A 32 8.89 -8.73 -2.58
C ARG A 32 8.42 -10.18 -2.70
N ALA A 33 7.44 -10.59 -1.91
CA ALA A 33 6.86 -11.93 -1.98
C ALA A 33 6.19 -12.22 -3.34
N LEU A 34 5.71 -11.20 -4.04
CA LEU A 34 5.16 -11.34 -5.39
C LEU A 34 6.25 -11.51 -6.47
N GLY A 35 7.50 -11.12 -6.17
CA GLY A 35 8.65 -11.28 -7.03
C GLY A 35 8.47 -10.64 -8.41
N ALA A 36 8.95 -11.32 -9.46
CA ALA A 36 8.85 -10.82 -10.84
C ALA A 36 7.40 -10.64 -11.33
N SER A 37 6.44 -11.31 -10.71
CA SER A 37 5.02 -11.26 -11.09
C SER A 37 4.41 -9.87 -10.91
N ILE A 38 4.97 -9.02 -10.04
CA ILE A 38 4.49 -7.65 -9.84
C ILE A 38 4.55 -6.80 -11.12
N ARG A 39 5.39 -7.17 -12.10
CA ARG A 39 5.49 -6.48 -13.39
C ARG A 39 4.26 -6.70 -14.28
N ARG A 40 3.44 -7.71 -13.97
CA ARG A 40 2.20 -7.98 -14.70
C ARG A 40 1.12 -7.05 -14.18
N GLU A 41 0.57 -6.25 -15.08
CA GLU A 41 -0.40 -5.20 -14.76
C GLU A 41 -1.59 -5.70 -13.89
N PRO A 42 -2.22 -6.86 -14.14
CA PRO A 42 -3.29 -7.36 -13.26
C PRO A 42 -2.84 -7.65 -11.83
N ILE A 43 -1.60 -8.13 -11.64
CA ILE A 43 -1.05 -8.45 -10.32
C ILE A 43 -0.70 -7.17 -9.58
N ARG A 44 -0.11 -6.19 -10.28
CA ARG A 44 0.19 -4.86 -9.73
C ARG A 44 -1.08 -4.14 -9.29
N THR A 45 -2.13 -4.14 -10.12
CA THR A 45 -3.42 -3.53 -9.81
C THR A 45 -4.06 -4.19 -8.59
N LYS A 46 -4.01 -5.53 -8.49
CA LYS A 46 -4.48 -6.24 -7.29
C LYS A 46 -3.65 -5.90 -6.05
N ALA A 47 -2.32 -5.84 -6.16
CA ALA A 47 -1.42 -5.49 -5.06
C ALA A 47 -1.72 -4.08 -4.51
N ILE A 48 -1.94 -3.10 -5.40
CA ILE A 48 -2.36 -1.74 -5.03
C ILE A 48 -3.70 -1.78 -4.29
N ALA A 49 -4.67 -2.54 -4.77
CA ALA A 49 -5.97 -2.67 -4.13
C ALA A 49 -5.89 -3.27 -2.73
N ASP A 50 -5.14 -4.37 -2.58
CA ASP A 50 -4.97 -5.07 -1.31
C ASP A 50 -4.23 -4.19 -0.29
N LEU A 51 -3.14 -3.53 -0.69
CA LEU A 51 -2.41 -2.61 0.18
C LEU A 51 -3.24 -1.38 0.56
N THR A 52 -4.09 -0.87 -0.35
CA THR A 52 -4.97 0.27 -0.06
C THR A 52 -6.00 -0.11 1.01
N ARG A 53 -6.67 -1.26 0.86
CA ARG A 53 -7.63 -1.77 1.85
C ARG A 53 -6.97 -2.03 3.19
N TYR A 54 -5.75 -2.59 3.17
CA TYR A 54 -4.97 -2.77 4.38
C TYR A 54 -4.66 -1.43 5.05
N ALA A 55 -4.13 -0.45 4.31
CA ALA A 55 -3.78 0.85 4.85
C ALA A 55 -4.96 1.59 5.50
N VAL A 56 -6.17 1.50 4.94
CA VAL A 56 -7.39 2.11 5.50
C VAL A 56 -7.78 1.51 6.86
N ALA A 57 -7.47 0.24 7.11
CA ALA A 57 -7.75 -0.42 8.38
C ALA A 57 -6.73 -0.10 9.48
N HIS A 58 -5.69 0.69 9.17
CA HIS A 58 -4.58 0.96 10.07
C HIS A 58 -4.45 2.45 10.42
N PRO A 59 -3.77 2.79 11.54
CA PRO A 59 -3.53 4.17 11.92
C PRO A 59 -2.78 4.96 10.83
N SER A 60 -3.02 6.27 10.73
CA SER A 60 -2.42 7.17 9.72
C SER A 60 -0.90 7.05 9.60
N SER A 61 -0.20 6.80 10.71
CA SER A 61 1.26 6.60 10.68
C SER A 61 1.68 5.36 9.90
N VAL A 62 1.01 4.21 10.13
CA VAL A 62 1.27 2.96 9.39
C VAL A 62 0.81 3.11 7.93
N ALA A 63 -0.38 3.69 7.75
CA ALA A 63 -0.96 3.95 6.44
C ALA A 63 -0.06 4.84 5.57
N SER A 64 0.62 5.85 6.14
CA SER A 64 1.59 6.70 5.44
C SER A 64 2.73 5.87 4.84
N GLY A 65 3.27 4.93 5.61
CA GLY A 65 4.35 4.04 5.15
C GLY A 65 3.91 3.13 4.01
N ILE A 66 2.71 2.57 4.10
CA ILE A 66 2.12 1.74 3.04
C ILE A 66 1.85 2.57 1.79
N LYS A 67 1.32 3.79 1.94
CA LYS A 67 1.03 4.71 0.83
C LYS A 67 2.25 4.97 -0.04
N GLN A 68 3.43 5.16 0.57
CA GLN A 68 4.67 5.36 -0.19
C GLN A 68 4.96 4.21 -1.16
N VAL A 69 4.69 2.96 -0.75
CA VAL A 69 4.89 1.79 -1.63
C VAL A 69 3.79 1.69 -2.68
N ILE A 70 2.55 2.04 -2.34
CA ILE A 70 1.45 2.13 -3.33
C ILE A 70 1.80 3.16 -4.42
N ASP A 71 2.31 4.33 -4.05
CA ASP A 71 2.69 5.38 -4.99
C ASP A 71 3.81 4.88 -5.92
N MET A 72 4.83 4.20 -5.39
CA MET A 72 5.88 3.56 -6.20
C MET A 72 5.32 2.53 -7.19
N LEU A 73 4.32 1.73 -6.80
CA LEU A 73 3.68 0.76 -7.68
C LEU A 73 2.82 1.40 -8.77
N ARG A 74 2.35 2.63 -8.58
CA ARG A 74 1.56 3.36 -9.59
C ARG A 74 2.45 4.01 -10.65
N GLU A 75 3.69 4.33 -10.30
CA GLU A 75 4.69 4.94 -11.19
C GLU A 75 5.51 3.91 -11.98
N ALA A 76 5.44 2.62 -11.62
CA ALA A 76 6.18 1.51 -12.24
C ALA A 76 5.40 0.79 -13.34
#